data_AF-I1PT10-F1
#
_entry.id   AF-I1PT10-F1
#
_cell.length_a   1.000
_cell.length_b   1.000
_cell.length_c   1.000
_cell.angle_alpha   90.00
_cell.angle_beta   90.00
_cell.angle_gamma   90.00
#
_symmetry.space_group_name_H-M   'P 1'
#
loop_
_entity.id
_entity.type
_entity.pdbx_description
1 polymer ?
#
loop_
_entity_poly.entity_id
_entity_poly.type
_entity_poly.pdbx_seq_one_letter_code
_entity_poly.pdbx_strand_id
1 'polypeptide(L)'
;MEYSNLRRQIIFMKKNLFDQGYLDEQFNQLEELQDESSPNFVEEVAALFFKDSSRLLTNIEQAIDKYPQDFYRLDSLVQQLKGSGSSIGALRMKNECSVFKANCNDRNLEGCRRSLQKMKREHATLKQKLESYFQLLRQVGPRDYAVSSRK
;
A
#
# COMPACT_ATOMS: atom_id res chain seq x y z
N MET A 1 10.78 29.06 -9.22
CA MET A 1 9.45 29.12 -8.57
C MET A 1 8.64 27.83 -8.74
N GLU A 2 8.74 27.11 -9.86
CA GLU A 2 8.01 25.83 -10.05
C GLU A 2 8.52 24.69 -9.15
N TYR A 3 9.83 24.54 -8.98
CA TYR A 3 10.44 23.52 -8.10
C TYR A 3 9.97 23.60 -6.64
N SER A 4 9.83 24.81 -6.10
CA SER A 4 9.30 25.04 -4.76
C SER A 4 7.81 24.71 -4.64
N ASN A 5 7.04 24.86 -5.72
CA ASN A 5 5.63 24.49 -5.75
C ASN A 5 5.46 22.97 -5.83
N LEU A 6 6.25 22.28 -6.66
CA LEU A 6 6.25 20.82 -6.76
C LEU A 6 6.65 20.16 -5.43
N ARG A 7 7.70 20.65 -4.76
CA ARG A 7 8.09 20.15 -3.42
C ARG A 7 6.97 20.31 -2.39
N ARG A 8 6.28 21.46 -2.37
CA ARG A 8 5.11 21.68 -1.51
C ARG A 8 3.97 20.70 -1.83
N GLN A 9 3.72 20.46 -3.11
CA GLN A 9 2.69 19.53 -3.56
C GLN A 9 2.99 18.10 -3.11
N ILE A 10 4.24 17.64 -3.23
CA ILE A 10 4.69 16.31 -2.76
C ILE A 10 4.46 16.17 -1.25
N ILE A 11 4.90 17.15 -0.46
CA ILE A 11 4.71 17.14 1.00
C ILE A 11 3.22 17.10 1.35
N PHE A 12 2.39 17.91 0.67
CA PHE A 12 0.96 17.93 0.87
C PHE A 12 0.29 16.61 0.48
N MET A 13 0.68 16.01 -0.64
CA MET A 13 0.15 14.71 -1.08
C MET A 13 0.50 13.59 -0.11
N LYS A 14 1.75 13.54 0.34
CA LYS A 14 2.17 12.59 1.38
C LYS A 14 1.33 12.81 2.63
N LYS A 15 1.26 14.04 3.16
CA LYS A 15 0.45 14.35 4.35
C LYS A 15 -1.01 13.90 4.19
N ASN A 16 -1.64 14.13 3.04
CA ASN A 16 -3.01 13.66 2.78
C ASN A 16 -3.14 12.13 2.81
N LEU A 17 -2.13 11.38 2.36
CA LEU A 17 -2.15 9.92 2.43
C LEU A 17 -2.16 9.42 3.88
N PHE A 18 -1.42 10.07 4.77
CA PHE A 18 -1.42 9.78 6.20
C PHE A 18 -2.70 10.26 6.89
N ASP A 19 -3.12 11.50 6.65
CA ASP A 19 -4.31 12.09 7.27
C ASP A 19 -5.60 11.32 6.88
N GLN A 20 -5.65 10.77 5.65
CA GLN A 20 -6.75 9.91 5.21
C GLN A 20 -6.59 8.45 5.69
N GLY A 21 -5.46 8.06 6.28
CA GLY A 21 -5.19 6.71 6.77
C GLY A 21 -4.89 5.69 5.67
N TYR A 22 -4.48 6.14 4.48
CA TYR A 22 -3.99 5.24 3.42
C TYR A 22 -2.62 4.66 3.78
N LEU A 23 -1.77 5.48 4.40
CA LEU A 23 -0.43 5.11 4.85
C LEU A 23 -0.30 5.24 6.37
N ASP A 24 0.52 4.39 6.97
CA ASP A 24 0.98 4.50 8.36
C ASP A 24 2.50 4.73 8.43
N GLU A 25 3.03 4.80 9.66
CA GLU A 25 4.44 5.09 9.95
C GLU A 25 5.42 4.13 9.26
N GLN A 26 5.01 2.91 8.90
CA GLN A 26 5.88 1.98 8.18
C GLN A 26 6.35 2.56 6.85
N PHE A 27 5.52 3.37 6.18
CA PHE A 27 5.92 4.01 4.93
C PHE A 27 7.06 5.01 5.14
N ASN A 28 7.09 5.72 6.28
CA ASN A 28 8.22 6.61 6.60
C ASN A 28 9.51 5.82 6.82
N GLN A 29 9.43 4.70 7.54
CA GLN A 29 10.57 3.80 7.74
C GLN A 29 11.11 3.26 6.42
N LEU A 30 10.21 2.96 5.47
CA LEU A 30 10.59 2.53 4.13
C LEU A 30 11.33 3.64 3.36
N GLU A 31 10.89 4.89 3.50
CA GLU A 31 11.58 6.06 2.91
C GLU A 31 12.94 6.35 3.56
N GLU A 32 13.12 6.06 4.84
CA GLU A 32 14.41 6.21 5.54
C GLU A 32 15.48 5.22 5.04
N LEU A 33 15.06 4.08 4.48
CA LEU A 33 15.98 3.10 3.88
C LEU A 33 16.47 3.52 2.49
N GLN A 34 15.86 4.53 1.88
CA GLN A 34 16.26 5.01 0.56
C GLN A 34 17.49 5.91 0.63
N ASP A 35 18.53 5.57 -0.11
CA ASP A 35 19.79 6.32 -0.16
C ASP A 35 20.24 6.65 -1.60
N GLU A 36 21.42 7.27 -1.75
CA GLU A 36 21.98 7.63 -3.05
C GLU A 36 22.34 6.40 -3.92
N SER A 37 22.57 5.25 -3.29
CA SER A 37 22.84 3.99 -4.01
C SER A 37 21.55 3.31 -4.51
N SER A 38 20.41 3.68 -3.92
CA SER A 38 19.10 3.07 -4.17
C SER A 38 17.98 4.13 -4.29
N PRO A 39 18.10 5.14 -5.19
CA PRO A 39 17.24 6.33 -5.18
C PRO A 39 15.75 6.07 -5.49
N ASN A 40 15.40 4.87 -5.98
CA ASN A 40 14.03 4.46 -6.31
C ASN A 40 13.52 3.32 -5.41
N PHE A 41 14.23 2.97 -4.34
CA PHE A 41 13.91 1.82 -3.48
C PHE A 41 12.44 1.76 -3.07
N VAL A 42 11.88 2.88 -2.60
CA VAL A 42 10.50 2.94 -2.10
C VAL A 42 9.50 2.69 -3.24
N GLU A 43 9.77 3.23 -4.42
CA GLU A 43 8.94 3.02 -5.61
C GLU A 43 8.99 1.55 -6.06
N GLU A 44 10.18 0.94 -6.08
CA GLU A 44 10.36 -0.46 -6.45
C GLU A 44 9.63 -1.41 -5.49
N VAL A 45 9.75 -1.17 -4.17
CA VAL A 45 9.04 -1.94 -3.14
C VAL A 45 7.53 -1.78 -3.29
N ALA A 46 7.04 -0.55 -3.53
CA ALA A 46 5.62 -0.31 -3.77
C ALA A 46 5.13 -1.02 -5.04
N ALA A 47 5.89 -0.97 -6.14
CA ALA A 47 5.55 -1.63 -7.38
C ALA A 47 5.48 -3.16 -7.22
N LEU A 48 6.45 -3.75 -6.52
CA LEU A 48 6.45 -5.17 -6.19
C LEU A 48 5.25 -5.54 -5.32
N PHE A 49 4.97 -4.76 -4.28
CA PHE A 49 3.79 -4.92 -3.44
C PHE A 49 2.52 -4.95 -4.30
N PHE A 50 2.29 -3.97 -5.17
CA PHE A 50 1.07 -3.90 -5.98
C PHE A 50 0.93 -5.07 -6.96
N LYS A 51 2.05 -5.55 -7.52
CA LYS A 51 2.06 -6.73 -8.39
C LYS A 51 1.64 -7.98 -7.63
N ASP A 52 2.26 -8.25 -6.48
CA ASP A 52 2.01 -9.46 -5.71
C ASP A 52 0.62 -9.45 -5.04
N SER A 53 0.25 -8.32 -4.44
CA SER A 53 -1.06 -8.15 -3.80
C SER A 53 -2.22 -8.25 -4.79
N SER A 54 -2.07 -7.77 -6.03
CA SER A 54 -3.09 -7.95 -7.08
C SER A 54 -3.35 -9.43 -7.37
N ARG A 55 -2.28 -10.23 -7.45
CA ARG A 55 -2.40 -11.69 -7.63
C ARG A 55 -3.07 -12.35 -6.43
N LEU A 56 -2.73 -11.93 -5.21
CA LEU A 56 -3.37 -12.43 -3.99
C LEU A 56 -4.86 -12.10 -3.93
N LEU A 57 -5.26 -10.86 -4.27
CA LEU A 57 -6.66 -10.46 -4.32
C LEU A 57 -7.46 -11.32 -5.29
N THR A 58 -6.93 -11.60 -6.49
CA THR A 58 -7.55 -12.51 -7.45
C THR A 58 -7.67 -13.92 -6.91
N ASN A 59 -6.65 -14.43 -6.22
CA ASN A 59 -6.69 -15.76 -5.60
C ASN A 59 -7.76 -15.85 -4.50
N ILE A 60 -7.94 -14.79 -3.70
CA ILE A 60 -8.99 -14.72 -2.66
C ILE A 60 -10.38 -14.71 -3.33
N GLU A 61 -10.56 -13.92 -4.38
CA GLU A 61 -11.80 -13.85 -5.17
C GLU A 61 -12.17 -15.21 -5.77
N GLN A 62 -11.20 -15.93 -6.34
CA GLN A 62 -11.44 -17.27 -6.84
C GLN A 62 -11.72 -18.29 -5.73
N ALA A 63 -11.12 -18.13 -4.56
CA ALA A 63 -11.31 -19.06 -3.44
C ALA A 63 -12.68 -18.87 -2.78
N ILE A 64 -13.18 -17.64 -2.68
CA ILE A 64 -14.46 -17.34 -2.01
C ILE A 64 -15.67 -17.79 -2.84
N ASP A 65 -15.52 -17.86 -4.16
CA ASP A 65 -16.56 -18.33 -5.08
C ASP A 65 -16.62 -19.86 -5.22
N LYS A 66 -15.64 -20.60 -4.67
CA LYS A 66 -15.62 -22.07 -4.72
C LYS A 66 -16.48 -22.69 -3.61
N TYR A 67 -17.21 -23.75 -3.97
CA TYR A 67 -17.98 -24.57 -3.05
C TYR A 67 -17.42 -26.00 -2.98
N PRO A 68 -17.31 -26.61 -1.78
CA PRO A 68 -17.55 -26.00 -0.47
C PRO A 68 -16.48 -24.95 -0.12
N GLN A 69 -16.86 -23.95 0.68
CA GLN A 69 -15.96 -22.86 1.06
C GLN A 69 -14.85 -23.35 2.00
N ASP A 70 -13.61 -23.12 1.59
CA ASP A 70 -12.41 -23.38 2.39
C ASP A 70 -12.00 -22.11 3.15
N PHE A 71 -12.59 -21.91 4.33
CA PHE A 71 -12.30 -20.76 5.18
C PHE A 71 -10.85 -20.74 5.70
N TYR A 72 -10.19 -21.89 5.82
CA TYR A 72 -8.79 -21.97 6.23
C TYR A 72 -7.88 -21.41 5.14
N ARG A 73 -8.11 -21.81 3.89
CA ARG A 73 -7.39 -21.25 2.74
C ARG A 73 -7.66 -19.76 2.57
N LEU A 74 -8.89 -19.31 2.79
CA LEU A 74 -9.24 -17.89 2.74
C LEU A 74 -8.49 -17.08 3.81
N ASP A 75 -8.47 -17.56 5.06
CA ASP A 75 -7.73 -16.90 6.16
C ASP A 75 -6.23 -16.81 5.84
N SER A 76 -5.63 -17.90 5.34
CA SER A 76 -4.22 -17.93 4.96
C SER A 76 -3.87 -16.89 3.88
N LEU A 77 -4.67 -16.80 2.81
CA LEU A 77 -4.47 -15.83 1.74
C LEU A 77 -4.60 -14.38 2.23
N VAL A 78 -5.59 -14.11 3.09
CA VAL A 78 -5.82 -12.78 3.65
C VAL A 78 -4.74 -12.39 4.64
N GLN A 79 -4.23 -13.33 5.43
CA GLN A 79 -3.11 -13.11 6.33
C GLN A 79 -1.83 -12.77 5.56
N GLN A 80 -1.58 -13.45 4.42
CA GLN A 80 -0.47 -13.12 3.54
C GLN A 80 -0.61 -11.71 2.95
N LEU A 81 -1.80 -11.34 2.47
CA LEU A 81 -2.07 -10.00 1.94
C LEU A 81 -1.95 -8.94 3.03
N LYS A 82 -2.40 -9.23 4.26
CA LYS A 82 -2.24 -8.35 5.42
C LYS A 82 -0.76 -8.11 5.74
N GLY A 83 0.06 -9.16 5.75
CA GLY A 83 1.50 -9.07 5.98
C GLY A 83 2.20 -8.24 4.91
N SER A 84 1.87 -8.46 3.64
CA SER A 84 2.37 -7.67 2.52
C SER A 84 1.91 -6.20 2.61
N GLY A 85 0.67 -5.94 3.03
CA GLY A 85 0.18 -4.58 3.27
C GLY A 85 0.91 -3.88 4.42
N SER A 86 1.25 -4.64 5.47
CA SER A 86 2.04 -4.12 6.58
C SER A 86 3.41 -3.62 6.11
N SER A 87 4.11 -4.30 5.19
CA SER A 87 5.48 -3.93 4.81
C SER A 87 5.60 -2.57 4.10
N ILE A 88 4.50 -2.07 3.49
CA ILE A 88 4.47 -0.74 2.85
C ILE A 88 3.65 0.29 3.63
N GLY A 89 3.10 -0.10 4.78
CA GLY A 89 2.19 0.75 5.56
C GLY A 89 0.80 0.95 4.98
N ALA A 90 0.27 0.02 4.17
CA ALA A 90 -1.06 0.10 3.55
C ALA A 90 -2.20 -0.09 4.56
N LEU A 91 -2.43 0.92 5.41
CA LEU A 91 -3.23 0.83 6.63
C LEU A 91 -4.70 0.45 6.38
N ARG A 92 -5.42 1.18 5.54
CA ARG A 92 -6.83 0.88 5.24
C ARG A 92 -7.06 -0.52 4.69
N MET A 93 -6.21 -0.95 3.75
CA MET A 93 -6.27 -2.31 3.20
C MET A 93 -6.03 -3.36 4.30
N LYS A 94 -5.02 -3.17 5.15
CA LYS A 94 -4.69 -4.03 6.30
C LYS A 94 -5.85 -4.13 7.32
N ASN A 95 -6.56 -3.03 7.53
CA ASN A 95 -7.74 -3.01 8.41
C ASN A 95 -8.86 -3.87 7.83
N GLU A 96 -9.16 -3.74 6.54
CA GLU A 96 -10.18 -4.58 5.88
C GLU A 96 -9.78 -6.07 5.85
N CYS A 97 -8.49 -6.41 5.75
CA CYS A 97 -8.04 -7.80 5.94
C CYS A 97 -8.40 -8.34 7.33
N SER A 98 -8.34 -7.50 8.37
CA SER A 98 -8.69 -7.91 9.74
C SER A 98 -10.20 -8.12 9.90
N VAL A 99 -11.02 -7.31 9.23
CA VAL A 99 -12.48 -7.50 9.16
C VAL A 99 -12.82 -8.76 8.38
N PHE A 100 -12.14 -9.01 7.25
CA PHE A 100 -12.33 -10.24 6.48
C PHE A 100 -12.04 -11.49 7.32
N LYS A 101 -10.93 -11.48 8.08
CA LYS A 101 -10.57 -12.57 9.00
C LYS A 101 -11.64 -12.84 10.06
N ALA A 102 -12.22 -11.80 10.65
CA ALA A 102 -13.34 -11.95 11.59
C ALA A 102 -14.54 -12.63 10.91
N ASN A 103 -14.92 -12.17 9.72
CA ASN A 103 -16.00 -12.80 8.95
C ASN A 103 -15.70 -14.26 8.58
N CYS A 104 -14.44 -14.62 8.31
CA CYS A 104 -14.04 -16.01 8.08
C CYS A 104 -14.25 -16.88 9.32
N ASN A 105 -13.88 -16.38 10.50
CA ASN A 105 -14.05 -17.10 11.77
C ASN A 105 -15.54 -17.33 12.08
N ASP A 106 -16.39 -16.34 11.79
CA ASP A 106 -17.84 -16.42 11.96
C ASP A 106 -18.56 -17.21 10.84
N ARG A 107 -17.80 -17.74 9.87
CA ARG A 107 -18.32 -18.39 8.64
C ARG A 107 -19.31 -17.52 7.86
N ASN A 108 -19.16 -16.21 7.96
CA ASN A 108 -20.02 -15.21 7.31
C ASN A 108 -19.54 -14.92 5.89
N LEU A 109 -19.96 -15.75 4.92
CA LEU A 109 -19.55 -15.63 3.52
C LEU A 109 -19.90 -14.27 2.91
N GLU A 110 -21.09 -13.75 3.20
CA GLU A 110 -21.52 -12.43 2.73
C GLU A 110 -20.66 -11.30 3.32
N GLY A 111 -20.28 -11.43 4.59
CA GLY A 111 -19.30 -10.55 5.24
C GLY A 111 -17.94 -10.60 4.55
N CYS A 112 -17.42 -11.80 4.28
CA CYS A 112 -16.17 -11.98 3.54
C CYS A 112 -16.23 -11.34 2.14
N ARG A 113 -17.32 -11.53 1.39
CA ARG A 113 -17.51 -10.91 0.06
C ARG A 113 -17.47 -9.39 0.15
N ARG A 114 -18.17 -8.78 1.12
CA ARG A 114 -18.15 -7.32 1.32
C ARG A 114 -16.76 -6.80 1.69
N SER A 115 -16.06 -7.47 2.60
CA SER A 115 -14.70 -7.11 2.98
C SER A 115 -13.73 -7.22 1.80
N LEU A 116 -13.84 -8.26 0.97
CA LEU A 116 -13.02 -8.41 -0.24
C LEU A 116 -13.20 -7.24 -1.21
N GLN A 117 -14.45 -6.81 -1.45
CA GLN A 117 -14.72 -5.67 -2.33
C GLN A 117 -14.09 -4.37 -1.78
N LYS A 118 -14.15 -4.16 -0.47
CA LYS A 118 -13.48 -3.02 0.17
C LYS A 118 -11.96 -3.13 0.06
N MET A 119 -11.37 -4.30 0.30
CA MET A 119 -9.93 -4.54 0.14
C MET A 119 -9.46 -4.20 -1.28
N LYS A 120 -10.20 -4.66 -2.32
CA LYS A 120 -9.90 -4.34 -3.73
C LYS A 120 -9.96 -2.83 -3.99
N ARG A 121 -10.97 -2.14 -3.45
CA ARG A 121 -11.11 -0.68 -3.60
C ARG A 121 -9.98 0.09 -2.93
N GLU A 122 -9.66 -0.24 -1.69
CA GLU A 122 -8.60 0.44 -0.94
C GLU A 122 -7.22 0.18 -1.56
N HIS A 123 -6.97 -1.04 -2.04
CA HIS A 123 -5.78 -1.40 -2.80
C HIS A 123 -5.62 -0.56 -4.08
N ALA A 124 -6.67 -0.53 -4.93
CA ALA A 124 -6.64 0.23 -6.18
C ALA A 124 -6.49 1.74 -5.94
N THR A 125 -7.16 2.26 -4.91
CA THR A 125 -7.07 3.68 -4.56
C THR A 125 -5.68 4.06 -4.06
N LEU A 126 -5.09 3.23 -3.18
CA LEU A 126 -3.74 3.43 -2.71
C LEU A 126 -2.73 3.39 -3.86
N LYS A 127 -2.87 2.43 -4.77
CA LYS A 127 -2.05 2.30 -5.98
C LYS A 127 -2.04 3.59 -6.80
N GLN A 128 -3.21 4.08 -7.18
CA GLN A 128 -3.32 5.29 -8.00
C GLN A 128 -2.70 6.51 -7.31
N LYS A 129 -2.90 6.66 -6.01
CA LYS A 129 -2.35 7.80 -5.26
C LYS A 129 -0.83 7.72 -5.12
N LEU A 130 -0.28 6.53 -4.88
CA LEU A 130 1.17 6.32 -4.81
C LEU A 130 1.83 6.48 -6.17
N GLU A 131 1.22 6.00 -7.26
CA GLU A 131 1.71 6.25 -8.62
C GLU A 131 1.80 7.76 -8.92
N SER A 132 0.77 8.53 -8.53
CA SER A 132 0.76 9.98 -8.67
C SER A 132 1.85 10.65 -7.82
N TYR A 133 2.07 10.16 -6.59
CA TYR A 133 3.12 10.62 -5.69
C TYR A 133 4.52 10.39 -6.29
N PHE A 134 4.81 9.18 -6.75
CA PHE A 134 6.11 8.85 -7.36
C PHE A 134 6.33 9.58 -8.69
N GLN A 135 5.28 9.80 -9.49
CA GLN A 135 5.37 10.61 -10.71
C GLN A 135 5.79 12.05 -10.43
N LEU A 136 5.34 12.66 -9.32
CA LEU A 136 5.79 13.98 -8.92
C LEU A 136 7.22 13.95 -8.36
N LEU A 137 7.57 12.93 -7.58
CA LEU A 137 8.96 12.76 -7.10
C LEU A 137 9.95 12.71 -8.26
N ARG A 138 9.66 11.97 -9.33
CA ARG A 138 10.50 11.91 -10.53
C ARG A 138 10.70 13.27 -11.22
N GLN A 139 9.70 14.15 -11.17
CA GLN A 139 9.79 15.49 -11.78
C GLN A 139 10.71 16.44 -11.01
N VAL A 140 10.90 16.22 -9.70
CA VAL A 140 11.73 17.07 -8.83
C VAL A 140 13.17 16.55 -8.75
N GLY A 141 13.46 15.37 -9.31
CA GLY A 141 14.78 14.74 -9.24
C GLY A 141 15.14 14.27 -7.82
N PRO A 142 16.32 13.64 -7.64
CA PRO A 142 16.81 13.24 -6.33
C PRO A 142 16.81 14.43 -5.36
N ARG A 143 16.61 14.17 -4.06
CA ARG A 143 16.82 15.21 -3.04
C ARG A 143 18.22 15.77 -3.26
N ASP A 144 18.34 17.02 -3.71
CA ASP A 144 19.56 17.80 -3.51
C ASP A 144 19.80 17.81 -1.99
N TYR A 145 20.56 16.85 -1.49
CA TYR A 145 21.31 17.03 -0.27
C TYR A 145 22.28 18.15 -0.62
N ALA A 146 21.91 19.37 -0.22
CA ALA A 146 22.82 20.48 -0.22
C ALA A 146 24.02 20.03 0.63
N VAL A 147 25.07 19.54 -0.02
CA VAL A 147 26.39 19.37 0.57
C VAL A 147 26.89 20.79 0.84
N SER A 148 26.42 21.35 1.94
CA SER A 148 27.10 22.41 2.65
C SER A 148 28.33 21.80 3.31
N SER A 149 29.29 21.36 2.51
CA SER A 149 30.68 21.28 2.94
C SER A 149 31.34 22.59 2.54
N ARG A 150 31.05 23.63 3.33
CA ARG A 150 31.90 24.80 3.39
C ARG A 150 33.15 24.42 4.20
N LYS A 151 34.29 24.66 3.55
CA LYS A 151 35.68 24.69 4.04
C LYS A 151 36.37 23.34 4.19
#